data_AF-A0A955EDJ4-F1
#
_entry.id   AF-A0A955EDJ4-F1
#
_cell.length_a   1.000
_cell.length_b   1.000
_cell.length_c   1.000
_cell.angle_alpha   90.00
_cell.angle_beta   90.00
_cell.angle_gamma   90.00
#
_symmetry.space_group_name_H-M   'P 1'
#
loop_
_entity.id
_entity.type
_entity.pdbx_description
1 polymer ?
#
loop_
_entity_poly.entity_id
_entity_poly.type
_entity_poly.pdbx_seq_one_letter_code
_entity_poly.pdbx_strand_id
1 'polypeptide(L)'
;MASNRHLGRIVALQCLYEFDFRTRSGDTPDVNEILERHIARYTDTIDDTQFVKSLVLGVEKNADNLDNRIQPLAPDWPLDQIAR
;
A
#
# COMPACT_ATOMS: atom_id res chain seq x y z
N MET A 1 -17.77 -11.74 -14.33
CA MET A 1 -16.83 -12.19 -13.29
C MET A 1 -16.59 -11.02 -12.36
N ALA A 2 -17.00 -11.13 -11.10
CA ALA A 2 -16.85 -10.02 -10.16
C ALA A 2 -15.35 -9.79 -9.94
N SER A 3 -14.84 -8.65 -10.40
CA SER A 3 -13.49 -8.18 -10.12
C SER A 3 -13.25 -8.33 -8.62
N ASN A 4 -12.32 -9.22 -8.22
CA ASN A 4 -12.01 -9.48 -6.81
C ASN A 4 -11.17 -8.33 -6.23
N ARG A 5 -11.69 -7.10 -6.32
CA ARG A 5 -11.07 -5.88 -5.78
C ARG A 5 -10.94 -5.92 -4.26
N HIS A 6 -11.65 -6.83 -3.60
CA HIS A 6 -11.44 -7.07 -2.17
C HIS A 6 -10.05 -7.67 -1.95
N LEU A 7 -9.73 -8.78 -2.63
CA LEU A 7 -8.37 -9.34 -2.62
C LEU A 7 -7.33 -8.34 -3.12
N GLY A 8 -7.64 -7.59 -4.20
CA GLY A 8 -6.74 -6.55 -4.70
C GLY A 8 -6.39 -5.48 -3.64
N ARG A 9 -7.33 -5.08 -2.78
CA ARG A 9 -7.06 -4.15 -1.67
C ARG A 9 -6.22 -4.79 -0.56
N ILE A 10 -6.45 -6.08 -0.26
CA ILE A 10 -5.63 -6.83 0.69
C ILE A 10 -4.17 -6.85 0.22
N VAL A 11 -3.94 -7.19 -1.05
CA VAL A 11 -2.60 -7.21 -1.63
C VAL A 11 -1.97 -5.82 -1.65
N ALA A 12 -2.74 -4.78 -2.01
CA ALA A 12 -2.23 -3.40 -1.96
C ALA A 12 -1.78 -3.00 -0.55
N LEU A 13 -2.54 -3.36 0.49
CA LEU A 13 -2.19 -3.09 1.88
C LEU A 13 -0.92 -3.85 2.30
N GLN A 14 -0.76 -5.11 1.86
CA GLN A 14 0.46 -5.89 2.10
C GLN A 14 1.69 -5.23 1.48
N CYS A 15 1.59 -4.74 0.24
CA CYS A 15 2.67 -4.02 -0.45
C CYS A 15 3.06 -2.75 0.30
N LEU A 16 2.06 -1.92 0.67
CA LEU A 16 2.29 -0.64 1.35
C LEU A 16 2.90 -0.84 2.74
N TYR A 17 2.43 -1.84 3.48
CA TYR A 17 2.99 -2.20 4.78
C TYR A 17 4.46 -2.59 4.66
N GLU A 18 4.80 -3.48 3.72
CA GLU A 18 6.19 -3.90 3.54
C GLU A 18 7.09 -2.72 3.13
N PHE A 19 6.64 -1.89 2.19
CA PHE A 19 7.38 -0.74 1.73
C PHE A 19 7.66 0.26 2.86
N ASP A 20 6.63 0.63 3.63
CA ASP A 20 6.77 1.55 4.76
C ASP A 20 7.65 0.95 5.87
N PHE A 21 7.45 -0.31 6.23
CA PHE A 21 8.24 -1.00 7.25
C PHE A 21 9.73 -1.07 6.89
N ARG A 22 10.06 -1.45 5.66
CA ARG A 22 11.46 -1.52 5.18
C ARG A 22 12.10 -0.13 5.16
N THR A 23 11.40 0.87 4.64
CA THR A 23 11.85 2.27 4.64
C THR A 23 12.16 2.77 6.05
N ARG A 24 11.26 2.52 7.01
CA ARG A 24 11.45 2.90 8.42
C ARG A 24 12.58 2.13 9.12
N SER A 25 12.89 0.94 8.63
CA SER A 25 14.01 0.11 9.12
C SER A 25 15.36 0.54 8.55
N GLY A 26 15.43 1.62 7.76
CA GLY A 26 16.67 2.13 7.16
C GLY A 26 17.07 1.41 5.87
N ASP A 27 16.17 0.60 5.30
CA ASP A 27 16.34 0.01 3.98
C ASP A 27 15.87 1.00 2.88
N THR A 28 16.25 0.74 1.63
CA THR A 28 15.82 1.52 0.45
C THR A 28 15.06 0.61 -0.52
N PRO A 29 13.84 0.17 -0.17
CA PRO A 29 13.07 -0.76 -1.00
C PRO A 29 12.60 -0.12 -2.31
N ASP A 30 12.53 -0.91 -3.39
CA ASP A 30 11.82 -0.53 -4.60
C ASP A 30 10.35 -0.99 -4.51
N VAL A 31 9.43 -0.03 -4.51
CA VAL A 31 7.98 -0.31 -4.44
C VAL A 31 7.50 -1.16 -5.62
N ASN A 32 8.13 -1.05 -6.80
CA ASN A 32 7.77 -1.85 -7.96
C ASN A 32 8.18 -3.32 -7.77
N GLU A 33 9.36 -3.57 -7.21
CA GLU A 33 9.82 -4.92 -6.89
C GLU A 33 8.88 -5.61 -5.88
N ILE A 34 8.50 -4.89 -4.82
CA ILE A 34 7.52 -5.37 -3.82
C ILE A 34 6.19 -5.68 -4.50
N LEU A 35 5.66 -4.75 -5.29
CA LEU A 35 4.39 -4.87 -5.98
C LEU A 35 4.36 -6.08 -6.94
N GLU A 36 5.40 -6.25 -7.75
CA GLU A 36 5.53 -7.38 -8.67
C GLU A 36 5.56 -8.72 -7.91
N ARG A 37 6.35 -8.81 -6.84
CA ARG A 37 6.46 -10.03 -6.03
C ARG A 37 5.15 -10.39 -5.34
N HIS A 38 4.40 -9.40 -4.84
CA HIS A 38 3.08 -9.64 -4.23
C HIS A 38 2.04 -10.04 -5.26
N ILE A 39 1.94 -9.33 -6.40
CA ILE A 39 0.99 -9.68 -7.47
C ILE A 39 1.28 -11.06 -8.05
N ALA A 40 2.55 -11.43 -8.25
CA ALA A 40 2.96 -12.72 -8.80
C ALA A 40 2.39 -13.93 -8.04
N ARG A 41 2.13 -13.80 -6.73
CA ARG A 41 1.55 -14.87 -5.90
C ARG A 41 0.05 -15.07 -6.10
N TYR A 42 -0.63 -14.12 -6.73
CA TYR A 42 -2.07 -14.09 -6.89
C TYR A 42 -2.50 -13.91 -8.35
N THR A 43 -1.61 -14.16 -9.32
CA THR A 43 -1.91 -13.99 -10.77
C THR A 43 -3.09 -14.83 -11.23
N ASP A 44 -3.29 -16.00 -10.61
CA ASP A 44 -4.38 -16.92 -10.96
C ASP A 44 -5.70 -16.56 -10.24
N THR A 45 -5.70 -15.53 -9.39
CA THR A 45 -6.85 -15.14 -8.54
C THR A 45 -7.24 -13.67 -8.71
N ILE A 46 -6.32 -12.79 -9.11
CA ILE A 46 -6.55 -11.35 -9.31
C ILE A 46 -6.61 -11.07 -10.82
N ASP A 47 -7.83 -10.89 -11.32
CA ASP A 47 -8.05 -10.51 -12.72
C ASP A 47 -7.62 -9.06 -13.01
N ASP A 48 -7.78 -8.16 -12.02
CA ASP A 48 -7.54 -6.71 -12.17
C ASP A 48 -6.25 -6.29 -11.44
N THR A 49 -5.10 -6.73 -11.96
CA THR A 49 -3.79 -6.37 -11.39
C THR A 49 -3.50 -4.87 -11.54
N GLN A 50 -4.08 -4.21 -12.56
CA GLN A 50 -3.92 -2.78 -12.79
C GLN A 50 -4.53 -1.95 -11.66
N PHE A 51 -5.68 -2.38 -11.12
CA PHE A 51 -6.25 -1.77 -9.92
C PHE A 51 -5.26 -1.78 -8.75
N VAL A 52 -4.63 -2.92 -8.46
CA VAL A 52 -3.64 -3.06 -7.37
C VAL A 52 -2.45 -2.12 -7.61
N LYS A 53 -1.90 -2.10 -8.82
CA LYS A 53 -0.78 -1.23 -9.18
C LYS A 53 -1.12 0.25 -9.00
N SER A 54 -2.28 0.68 -9.51
CA SER A 54 -2.74 2.06 -9.41
C SER A 54 -2.96 2.50 -7.96
N LEU A 55 -3.45 1.60 -7.11
CA LEU A 55 -3.70 1.89 -5.71
C LEU A 55 -2.39 2.05 -4.93
N VAL A 56 -1.44 1.12 -5.09
CA VAL A 56 -0.16 1.16 -4.37
C VAL A 56 0.65 2.37 -4.81
N LEU A 57 0.88 2.55 -6.11
CA LEU A 57 1.66 3.68 -6.64
C LEU A 57 0.97 5.02 -6.41
N GLY A 58 -0.37 5.03 -6.41
CA GLY A 58 -1.15 6.22 -6.09
C GLY A 58 -1.00 6.64 -4.64
N VAL A 59 -1.01 5.69 -3.69
CA VAL A 59 -0.79 5.98 -2.27
C VAL A 59 0.65 6.41 -2.03
N GLU A 60 1.64 5.68 -2.53
CA GLU A 60 3.07 6.01 -2.36
C GLU A 60 3.37 7.42 -2.87
N LYS A 61 2.96 7.75 -4.11
CA LYS A 61 3.16 9.07 -4.70
C LYS A 61 2.52 10.22 -3.91
N ASN A 62 1.42 9.96 -3.20
CA ASN A 62 0.65 10.99 -2.49
C ASN A 62 0.75 10.84 -0.96
N ALA A 63 1.68 10.05 -0.43
CA ALA A 63 1.74 9.68 0.99
C ALA A 63 1.71 10.92 1.89
N ASP A 64 2.63 11.87 1.68
CA ASP A 64 2.69 13.12 2.45
C ASP A 64 1.39 13.93 2.38
N ASN A 65 0.74 13.98 1.20
CA ASN A 65 -0.52 14.71 1.05
C ASN A 65 -1.67 14.01 1.78
N LEU A 66 -1.72 12.68 1.71
CA LEU A 66 -2.73 11.87 2.38
C LEU A 66 -2.56 11.99 3.90
N ASP A 67 -1.35 11.85 4.42
CA ASP A 67 -1.06 11.96 5.85
C ASP A 67 -1.44 13.34 6.39
N ASN A 68 -1.05 14.42 5.70
CA ASN A 68 -1.43 15.78 6.08
C ASN A 68 -2.95 16.02 6.10
N ARG A 69 -3.72 15.30 5.27
CA ARG A 69 -5.19 15.38 5.24
C ARG A 69 -5.85 14.51 6.29
N ILE A 70 -5.24 13.38 6.65
CA ILE A 70 -5.77 12.42 7.63
C ILE A 70 -5.43 12.86 9.05
N GLN A 71 -4.25 13.43 9.28
CA GLN A 71 -3.77 13.84 10.61
C GLN A 71 -4.76 14.71 11.41
N PRO A 72 -5.42 15.74 10.84
CA PRO A 72 -6.38 16.55 11.60
C PRO A 72 -7.65 15.79 12.01
N LEU A 73 -7.94 14.66 11.36
CA LEU A 73 -9.10 13.80 11.64
C LEU A 73 -8.80 12.78 12.74
N ALA A 74 -7.54 12.62 13.15
CA ALA A 74 -7.10 11.70 14.18
C ALA A 74 -6.41 12.44 15.35
N PRO A 75 -7.09 13.38 16.05
CA PRO A 75 -6.47 14.19 17.10
C PRO A 75 -6.05 13.37 18.33
N ASP A 76 -6.83 12.36 18.69
CA ASP A 76 -6.59 11.52 19.86
C ASP A 76 -5.57 10.39 19.58
N TRP A 77 -5.31 10.08 18.31
CA TRP A 77 -4.38 9.04 17.91
C TRP A 77 -3.61 9.44 16.64
N PRO A 78 -2.56 10.25 16.79
CA PRO A 78 -1.86 10.82 15.64
C PRO A 78 -1.12 9.73 14.84
N LEU A 79 -1.00 9.93 13.52
CA LEU A 79 -0.52 8.89 12.60
C LEU A 79 0.92 8.45 12.90
N ASP A 80 1.74 9.36 13.41
CA ASP A 80 3.11 9.09 13.85
C ASP A 80 3.19 8.11 15.04
N GLN A 81 2.12 7.99 15.82
CA GLN A 81 2.00 7.02 16.91
C GLN A 81 1.39 5.69 16.48
N ILE A 82 0.54 5.68 15.44
CA ILE A 82 -0.07 4.45 14.90
C ILE A 82 0.95 3.67 14.08
N ALA A 83 1.80 4.37 13.33
CA ALA A 83 2.78 3.77 12.44
C ALA A 83 4.13 3.45 13.13
N ARG A 84 4.14 3.38 14.48
CA ARG A 84 5.30 2.97 15.30
C ARG A 84 5.25 1.50 15.68
#